data_AF-A0A2N9LZZ2-F1
#
_entry.id   AF-A0A2N9LZZ2-F1
#
_cell.length_a   1.000
_cell.length_b   1.000
_cell.length_c   1.000
_cell.angle_alpha   90.00
_cell.angle_beta   90.00
_cell.angle_gamma   90.00
#
_symmetry.space_group_name_H-M   'P 1'
#
loop_
_entity.id
_entity.type
_entity.pdbx_description
1 polymer ?
#
loop_
_entity_poly.entity_id
_entity_poly.type
_entity_poly.pdbx_seq_one_letter_code
_entity_poly.pdbx_strand_id
1 'polypeptide(L)'
;MRTPEIRVVIADTQTGEQWSIPAKDDGSAPEDYILASRIRNSVTGGTLMVAAGLKQFGTEAAGHLLTDADQLGLILRRLPRGWETKNLQVVLHVRVIGNTPAQPEVVAAHVW
;
A
#
# COMPACT_ATOMS: atom_id res chain seq x y z
N MET A 1 -2.40 17.05 30.23
CA MET A 1 -2.97 17.19 28.88
C MET A 1 -2.44 16.00 28.07
N ARG A 2 -3.25 14.95 27.84
CA ARG A 2 -2.84 13.82 26.99
C ARG A 2 -2.89 14.29 25.54
N THR A 3 -1.77 14.25 24.84
CA THR A 3 -1.74 14.44 23.39
C THR A 3 -2.67 13.39 22.76
N PRO A 4 -3.61 13.76 21.87
CA PRO A 4 -4.39 12.76 21.17
C PRO A 4 -3.45 11.83 20.41
N GLU A 5 -3.61 10.53 20.58
CA GLU A 5 -2.86 9.54 19.79
C GLU A 5 -3.24 9.71 18.32
N ILE A 6 -2.31 10.22 17.52
CA ILE A 6 -2.49 10.33 16.07
C ILE A 6 -2.45 8.91 15.51
N ARG A 7 -3.62 8.36 15.18
CA ARG A 7 -3.73 7.09 14.48
C ARG A 7 -3.62 7.33 12.98
N VAL A 8 -2.48 6.96 12.41
CA VAL A 8 -2.30 6.98 10.95
C VAL A 8 -3.03 5.77 10.35
N VAL A 9 -3.91 6.03 9.37
CA VAL A 9 -4.74 5.00 8.74
C VAL A 9 -4.81 5.19 7.24
N ILE A 10 -4.96 4.08 6.51
CA ILE A 10 -5.55 4.08 5.18
C ILE A 10 -7.05 3.85 5.38
N ALA A 11 -7.89 4.73 4.84
CA ALA A 11 -9.35 4.60 4.92
C ALA A 11 -9.94 4.45 3.53
N ASP A 12 -10.75 3.41 3.33
CA ASP A 12 -11.58 3.25 2.16
C ASP A 12 -12.87 4.05 2.34
N THR A 13 -13.06 5.07 1.51
CA THR A 13 -14.23 5.96 1.57
C THR A 13 -15.49 5.36 0.94
N GLN A 14 -15.38 4.25 0.21
CA GLN A 14 -16.52 3.56 -0.41
C GLN A 14 -17.12 2.50 0.51
N THR A 15 -16.28 1.78 1.24
CA THR A 15 -16.70 0.66 2.10
C THR A 15 -16.68 1.01 3.58
N GLY A 16 -15.94 2.05 3.98
CA GLY A 16 -15.69 2.40 5.39
C GLY A 16 -14.61 1.53 6.05
N GLU A 17 -13.97 0.62 5.30
CA GLU A 17 -12.86 -0.19 5.80
C GLU A 17 -11.64 0.66 6.13
N GLN A 18 -10.87 0.27 7.16
CA GLN A 18 -9.68 0.99 7.58
C GLN A 18 -8.54 0.03 7.88
N TRP A 19 -7.35 0.37 7.39
CA TRP A 19 -6.10 -0.32 7.69
C TRP A 19 -5.21 0.58 8.53
N SER A 20 -4.72 0.05 9.64
CA SER A 20 -3.90 0.77 10.59
C SER A 20 -2.95 -0.19 11.27
N ILE A 21 -1.81 0.31 11.74
CA ILE A 21 -0.89 -0.48 12.55
C ILE A 21 -1.32 -0.33 14.02
N PRO A 22 -1.68 -1.43 14.71
CA PRO A 22 -1.99 -1.36 16.14
C PRO A 22 -0.78 -0.85 16.91
N ALA A 23 -1.01 0.08 17.84
CA ALA A 23 0.03 0.53 18.76
C ALA A 23 0.43 -0.65 19.66
N LYS A 24 1.74 -0.85 19.83
CA LYS A 24 2.28 -1.80 20.80
C LYS A 24 3.06 -1.05 21.86
N ASP A 25 2.97 -1.57 23.09
CA ASP A 25 3.62 -0.98 24.27
C ASP A 25 5.16 -0.95 24.14
N ASP A 26 5.72 -1.88 23.36
CA ASP A 26 7.16 -1.97 23.09
C ASP A 26 7.63 -1.07 21.93
N GLY A 27 6.72 -0.30 21.31
CA GLY A 27 7.01 0.56 20.17
C GLY A 27 7.27 -0.19 18.86
N SER A 28 7.19 -1.53 18.85
CA SER A 28 7.40 -2.32 17.64
C SER A 28 6.24 -2.19 16.66
N ALA A 29 6.56 -2.29 15.36
CA ALA A 29 5.59 -2.34 14.28
C ALA A 29 5.83 -3.65 13.50
N PRO A 30 5.19 -4.77 13.88
CA PRO A 30 5.39 -6.06 13.23
C PRO A 30 4.78 -6.11 11.83
N GLU A 31 4.08 -5.04 11.45
CA GLU A 31 3.40 -4.90 10.17
C GLU A 31 3.32 -3.43 9.77
N ASP A 32 3.13 -3.21 8.48
CA ASP A 32 2.87 -1.94 7.87
C ASP A 32 1.83 -2.12 6.76
N TYR A 33 1.27 -1.01 6.28
CA TYR A 33 0.39 -1.01 5.12
C TYR A 33 0.87 0.00 4.10
N ILE A 34 0.71 -0.35 2.83
CA ILE A 34 1.05 0.52 1.70
C ILE A 34 -0.24 0.88 0.97
N LEU A 35 -0.38 2.16 0.64
CA LEU A 35 -1.31 2.61 -0.39
C LEU A 35 -0.51 2.83 -1.67
N ALA A 36 -0.84 2.10 -2.74
CA ALA A 36 -0.26 2.32 -4.05
C ALA A 36 -1.33 2.62 -5.10
N SER A 37 -1.07 3.63 -5.91
CA SER A 37 -1.97 4.11 -6.96
C SER A 37 -1.27 4.16 -8.30
N ARG A 38 -1.98 3.70 -9.33
CA ARG A 38 -1.64 3.86 -10.73
C ARG A 38 -2.68 4.74 -11.38
N ILE A 39 -2.26 5.90 -11.87
CA ILE A 39 -3.13 6.84 -12.58
C ILE A 39 -2.68 6.90 -14.03
N ARG A 40 -3.61 6.60 -14.95
CA ARG A 40 -3.36 6.71 -16.38
C ARG A 40 -3.55 8.14 -16.85
N ASN A 41 -2.64 8.61 -17.69
CA ASN A 41 -2.82 9.86 -18.42
C ASN A 41 -3.28 9.54 -19.84
N SER A 42 -4.53 9.87 -20.16
CA SER A 42 -5.11 9.61 -21.49
C SER A 42 -4.51 10.49 -22.59
N VAL A 43 -3.96 11.66 -22.24
CA VAL A 43 -3.40 12.62 -23.19
C VAL A 43 -1.98 12.25 -23.59
N THR A 44 -1.15 11.83 -22.62
CA THR A 44 0.26 11.48 -22.90
C THR A 44 0.48 9.99 -23.15
N GLY A 45 -0.53 9.14 -22.89
CA GLY A 45 -0.38 7.69 -22.89
C GLY A 45 0.44 7.13 -21.73
N GLY A 46 1.00 8.01 -20.89
CA GLY A 46 1.84 7.66 -19.75
C GLY A 46 1.05 7.19 -18.53
N THR A 47 1.77 6.76 -17.51
CA THR A 47 1.24 6.32 -16.23
C THR A 47 2.00 6.98 -15.09
N LEU A 48 1.28 7.52 -14.11
CA LEU A 48 1.83 7.97 -12.83
C LEU A 48 1.67 6.83 -11.81
N MET A 49 2.76 6.49 -11.13
CA MET A 49 2.77 5.56 -10.01
C MET A 49 3.05 6.35 -8.73
N VAL A 50 2.25 6.11 -7.69
CA VAL A 50 2.44 6.66 -6.34
C VAL A 50 2.34 5.50 -5.37
N ALA A 51 3.27 5.40 -4.41
CA ALA A 51 3.17 4.43 -3.33
C ALA A 51 3.72 5.02 -2.03
N ALA A 52 3.04 4.78 -0.92
CA ALA A 52 3.44 5.26 0.40
C ALA A 52 3.05 4.24 1.48
N GLY A 53 3.95 4.01 2.45
CA GLY A 53 3.66 3.23 3.65
C GLY A 53 3.10 4.09 4.78
N LEU A 54 2.45 3.47 5.77
CA LEU A 54 2.02 4.17 6.98
C LEU A 54 3.19 4.48 7.92
N LYS A 55 4.24 3.65 7.94
CA LYS A 55 5.50 3.91 8.66
C LYS A 55 6.73 3.63 7.77
N GLN A 56 7.91 3.57 8.39
CA GLN A 56 9.19 3.45 7.68
C GLN A 56 9.30 2.16 6.84
N PHE A 57 8.85 1.01 7.35
CA PHE A 57 9.03 -0.28 6.67
C PHE A 57 8.09 -0.42 5.47
N GLY A 58 6.88 0.13 5.56
CA GLY A 58 5.97 0.25 4.44
C GLY A 58 6.50 1.20 3.37
N THR A 59 7.15 2.29 3.75
CA THR A 59 7.79 3.22 2.80
C THR A 59 8.97 2.56 2.08
N GLU A 60 9.80 1.80 2.80
CA GLU A 60 10.87 0.98 2.21
C GLU A 60 10.30 -0.06 1.23
N ALA A 61 9.29 -0.83 1.65
CA ALA A 61 8.64 -1.82 0.81
C ALA A 61 7.92 -1.20 -0.41
N ALA A 62 7.35 0.00 -0.27
CA ALA A 62 6.77 0.76 -1.38
C ALA A 62 7.84 1.17 -2.40
N GLY A 63 9.03 1.57 -1.93
CA GLY A 63 10.18 1.83 -2.79
C GLY A 63 10.58 0.61 -3.60
N HIS A 64 10.76 -0.54 -2.94
CA HIS A 64 11.06 -1.82 -3.61
C HIS A 64 9.99 -2.22 -4.62
N LEU A 65 8.70 -2.09 -4.27
CA LEU A 65 7.59 -2.40 -5.17
C LEU A 65 7.65 -1.59 -6.47
N LEU A 66 8.03 -0.32 -6.40
CA LEU A 66 8.08 0.56 -7.58
C LEU A 66 9.34 0.38 -8.42
N THR A 67 10.41 -0.18 -7.86
CA THR A 67 11.72 -0.31 -8.53
C THR A 67 12.05 -1.74 -8.96
N ASP A 68 11.31 -2.74 -8.46
CA ASP A 68 11.45 -4.15 -8.83
C ASP A 68 10.24 -4.62 -9.64
N ALA A 69 10.47 -4.91 -10.93
CA ALA A 69 9.44 -5.32 -11.86
C ALA A 69 8.84 -6.70 -11.55
N ASP A 70 9.60 -7.61 -10.94
CA ASP A 70 9.13 -8.94 -10.57
C ASP A 70 8.18 -8.83 -9.37
N GLN A 71 8.57 -8.04 -8.36
CA GLN A 71 7.74 -7.71 -7.21
C GLN A 71 6.42 -7.06 -7.63
N LEU A 72 6.48 -6.03 -8.48
CA LEU A 72 5.31 -5.38 -9.03
C LEU A 72 4.44 -6.39 -9.80
N GLY A 73 5.06 -7.24 -10.62
CA GLY A 73 4.37 -8.28 -11.39
C GLY A 73 3.56 -9.25 -10.53
N LEU A 74 4.07 -9.64 -9.35
CA LEU A 74 3.36 -10.49 -8.40
C LEU A 74 2.09 -9.82 -7.86
N ILE A 75 2.14 -8.53 -7.55
CA ILE A 75 0.99 -7.74 -7.11
C ILE A 75 -0.04 -7.61 -8.23
N LEU A 76 0.41 -7.24 -9.44
CA LEU A 76 -0.47 -7.00 -10.59
C LEU A 76 -1.24 -8.26 -11.01
N ARG A 77 -0.66 -9.46 -10.84
CA ARG A 77 -1.33 -10.75 -11.12
C ARG A 77 -2.51 -11.05 -10.20
N ARG A 78 -2.63 -10.38 -9.06
CA ARG A 78 -3.75 -10.55 -8.12
C ARG A 78 -4.94 -9.63 -8.40
N LEU A 79 -4.82 -8.74 -9.38
CA LEU A 79 -5.84 -7.75 -9.70
C LEU A 79 -7.00 -8.34 -10.52
N PRO A 80 -8.21 -7.75 -10.41
CA PRO A 80 -9.34 -8.15 -11.23
C PRO A 80 -9.06 -7.92 -12.71
N ARG A 81 -9.63 -8.77 -13.59
CA ARG A 81 -9.47 -8.64 -15.05
C ARG A 81 -9.88 -7.25 -15.56
N GLY A 82 -9.12 -6.70 -16.51
CA GLY A 82 -9.44 -5.43 -17.16
C GLY A 82 -8.99 -4.19 -16.38
N TRP A 83 -8.15 -4.36 -15.34
CA TRP A 83 -7.52 -3.24 -14.63
C TRP A 83 -6.52 -2.48 -15.51
N GLU A 84 -5.96 -3.12 -16.54
CA GLU A 84 -4.87 -2.62 -17.37
C GLU A 84 -5.23 -1.32 -18.09
N THR A 85 -6.51 -1.13 -18.43
CA THR A 85 -7.01 0.06 -19.14
C THR A 85 -7.54 1.15 -18.19
N LYS A 86 -7.54 0.89 -16.88
CA LYS A 86 -8.17 1.71 -15.85
C LYS A 86 -7.17 2.30 -14.86
N ASN A 87 -7.64 3.20 -14.03
CA ASN A 87 -6.90 3.61 -12.84
C ASN A 87 -7.05 2.52 -11.77
N LEU A 88 -6.06 2.47 -10.89
CA LEU A 88 -5.98 1.45 -9.86
C LEU A 88 -5.49 2.09 -8.56
N GLN A 89 -6.06 1.63 -7.45
CA GLN A 89 -5.58 1.87 -6.10
C GLN A 89 -5.59 0.53 -5.37
N VAL A 90 -4.47 0.18 -4.75
CA VAL A 90 -4.30 -1.06 -3.99
C VAL A 90 -3.84 -0.75 -2.59
N VAL A 91 -4.37 -1.50 -1.64
CA VAL A 91 -3.84 -1.56 -0.28
C VAL A 91 -3.07 -2.86 -0.15
N LEU A 92 -1.83 -2.75 0.30
CA LEU A 92 -0.96 -3.89 0.54
C LEU A 92 -0.67 -4.00 2.03
N HIS A 93 -0.71 -5.22 2.55
CA HIS A 93 -0.22 -5.55 3.88
C HIS A 93 1.23 -6.01 3.79
N VAL A 94 2.06 -5.56 4.72
CA VAL A 94 3.48 -5.91 4.81
C VAL A 94 3.75 -6.42 6.21
N ARG A 95 4.27 -7.64 6.32
CA ARG A 95 4.82 -8.14 7.59
C ARG A 95 6.25 -7.64 7.76
N VAL A 96 6.64 -7.31 8.98
CA VAL A 96 8.01 -6.93 9.33
C VAL A 96 8.61 -8.06 10.16
N ILE A 97 9.65 -8.70 9.62
CA ILE A 97 10.34 -9.81 10.26
C ILE A 97 11.70 -9.31 10.73
N GLY A 98 11.86 -9.18 12.05
CA GLY A 98 12.97 -8.42 12.61
C GLY A 98 12.83 -6.94 12.23
N ASN A 99 13.74 -6.45 11.39
CA ASN A 99 13.73 -5.09 10.85
C ASN A 99 13.65 -5.05 9.32
N THR A 100 13.10 -6.10 8.70
CA THR A 100 13.03 -6.21 7.24
C THR A 100 11.58 -6.41 6.82
N PRO A 101 11.06 -5.61 5.87
CA PRO A 101 9.75 -5.86 5.30
C PRO A 101 9.77 -7.13 4.45
N ALA A 102 8.79 -8.00 4.66
CA ALA A 102 8.53 -9.16 3.83
C ALA A 102 7.79 -8.76 2.54
N GLN A 103 7.60 -9.75 1.64
CA GLN A 103 6.77 -9.60 0.44
C GLN A 103 5.40 -8.99 0.77
N PRO A 104 5.00 -7.87 0.13
CA PRO A 104 3.67 -7.31 0.30
C PRO A 104 2.57 -8.21 -0.27
N GLU A 105 1.41 -8.23 0.39
CA GLU A 105 0.22 -8.98 -0.03
C GLU A 105 -0.95 -8.02 -0.29
N VAL A 106 -1.71 -8.26 -1.37
CA VAL A 106 -2.88 -7.41 -1.70
C VAL A 106 -4.01 -7.72 -0.73
N VAL A 107 -4.46 -6.71 0.02
CA VAL A 107 -5.62 -6.82 0.93
C VAL A 107 -6.85 -6.12 0.40
N ALA A 108 -6.69 -5.09 -0.43
CA ALA A 108 -7.79 -4.47 -1.16
C ALA A 108 -7.33 -3.91 -2.50
N ALA A 109 -8.25 -3.85 -3.46
CA ALA A 109 -8.03 -3.23 -4.76
C ALA A 109 -9.29 -2.51 -5.24
N HIS A 110 -9.13 -1.28 -5.69
CA HIS A 110 -10.15 -0.47 -6.31
C HIS A 110 -9.72 -0.11 -7.74
N VAL A 111 -10.61 -0.32 -8.71
CA VAL A 111 -10.34 -0.12 -10.13
C VAL A 111 -11.45 0.75 -10.72
N TRP A 112 -11.08 1.87 -11.36
CA TRP A 112 -12.02 2.83 -11.96
C TRP A 112 -11.63 3.23 -13.38
#